data_AF-A0A353BSZ3-F1
#
_entry.id   AF-A0A353BSZ3-F1
#
_cell.length_a   1.000
_cell.length_b   1.000
_cell.length_c   1.000
_cell.angle_alpha   90.00
_cell.angle_beta   90.00
_cell.angle_gamma   90.00
#
_symmetry.space_group_name_H-M   'P 1'
#
loop_
_entity.id
_entity.type
_entity.pdbx_description
1 polymer ?
#
loop_
_entity_poly.entity_id
_entity_poly.type
_entity_poly.pdbx_seq_one_letter_code
_entity_poly.pdbx_strand_id
1 'polypeptide(L)'
;MSSSSKFHSIKFKLLIAIAIMLFIMSVSSLIPKLGLRMMVIFAMMVALLYITNLLLNKMILKPLMIFSRFADKSSDKDLSIKIELKTHDEFERLGNSLNQMVQYIQSILDENLQSSEQLAVAASEMSSLTSKVDAATQEITKTMEQMSKVTEEQYENVHLSVVASQQMAETAQQVASEAQKAANLSTQVSQRARNGEEIIQEINSKITQLKETVDNSAEVVRKLGKSSVEIGKIVDVIRSISR
;
A
#
# COMPACT_ATOMS: atom_id res chain seq x y z
N MET A 1 -29.16 -56.47 -24.33
CA MET A 1 -30.23 -56.09 -25.30
C MET A 1 -29.71 -55.99 -26.75
N SER A 2 -29.01 -57.01 -27.28
CA SER A 2 -28.28 -56.91 -28.58
C SER A 2 -28.91 -57.74 -29.74
N SER A 3 -30.06 -58.38 -29.54
CA SER A 3 -30.63 -59.29 -30.55
C SER A 3 -31.60 -58.61 -31.55
N SER A 4 -32.23 -57.50 -31.18
CA SER A 4 -33.25 -56.83 -32.02
C SER A 4 -32.66 -55.92 -33.12
N SER A 5 -31.46 -55.36 -32.91
CA SER A 5 -30.81 -54.44 -33.87
C SER A 5 -30.36 -55.12 -35.17
N LYS A 6 -30.13 -56.45 -35.16
CA LYS A 6 -29.65 -57.16 -36.34
C LYS A 6 -30.64 -57.18 -37.51
N PHE A 7 -31.95 -57.08 -37.23
CA PHE A 7 -32.99 -57.12 -38.28
C PHE A 7 -33.18 -55.77 -39.00
N HIS A 8 -32.70 -54.66 -38.44
CA HIS A 8 -32.91 -53.31 -39.01
C HIS A 8 -31.67 -52.73 -39.70
N SER A 9 -30.50 -53.32 -39.48
CA SER A 9 -29.23 -52.91 -40.10
C SER A 9 -29.34 -52.89 -41.63
N ILE A 10 -28.75 -51.87 -42.25
CA ILE A 10 -28.65 -51.74 -43.71
C ILE A 10 -28.04 -53.00 -44.33
N LYS A 11 -27.07 -53.62 -43.64
CA LYS A 11 -26.44 -54.88 -44.07
C LYS A 11 -27.45 -56.01 -44.20
N PHE A 12 -28.40 -56.13 -43.27
CA PHE A 12 -29.40 -57.18 -43.28
C PHE A 12 -30.39 -57.03 -44.45
N LYS A 13 -30.82 -55.79 -44.73
CA LYS A 13 -31.71 -55.50 -45.88
C LYS A 13 -31.02 -55.72 -47.23
N LEU A 14 -29.72 -55.41 -47.32
CA LEU A 14 -28.91 -55.66 -48.52
C LEU A 14 -28.68 -57.16 -48.74
N LEU A 15 -28.47 -57.92 -47.65
CA LEU A 15 -28.39 -59.39 -47.68
C LEU A 15 -29.70 -60.03 -48.13
N ILE A 16 -30.86 -59.53 -47.68
CA ILE A 16 -32.17 -60.02 -48.15
C ILE A 16 -32.33 -59.81 -49.66
N ALA A 17 -31.97 -58.64 -50.18
CA ALA A 17 -32.06 -58.36 -51.62
C ALA A 17 -31.19 -59.33 -52.45
N ILE A 18 -29.97 -59.61 -51.99
CA ILE A 18 -29.07 -60.59 -52.64
C ILE A 18 -29.63 -62.01 -52.53
N ALA A 19 -30.18 -62.40 -51.38
CA ALA A 19 -30.79 -63.72 -51.19
C ALA A 19 -32.00 -63.95 -52.10
N ILE A 20 -32.87 -62.93 -52.26
CA ILE A 20 -34.01 -62.97 -53.19
C ILE A 20 -33.51 -63.13 -54.63
N MET A 21 -32.44 -62.43 -55.02
CA MET A 21 -31.83 -62.57 -56.35
C MET A 21 -31.34 -64.00 -56.63
N LEU A 22 -30.59 -64.59 -55.70
CA LEU A 22 -30.07 -65.96 -55.84
C LEU A 22 -31.19 -67.00 -55.92
N PHE A 23 -32.26 -66.80 -55.14
CA PHE A 23 -33.44 -67.65 -55.19
C PHE A 23 -34.14 -67.57 -56.57
N ILE A 24 -34.34 -66.36 -57.09
CA ILE A 24 -34.97 -66.14 -58.40
C ILE A 24 -34.13 -66.74 -59.53
N MET A 25 -32.80 -66.59 -59.49
CA MET A 25 -31.90 -67.23 -60.45
C MET A 25 -32.07 -68.75 -60.45
N SER A 26 -32.16 -69.36 -59.28
CA SER A 26 -32.39 -70.80 -59.13
C SER A 26 -33.74 -71.23 -59.72
N VAL A 27 -34.82 -70.49 -59.46
CA VAL A 27 -36.16 -70.80 -59.98
C VAL A 27 -36.25 -70.67 -61.51
N SER A 28 -35.58 -69.67 -62.10
CA SER A 28 -35.60 -69.46 -63.56
C SER A 28 -34.96 -70.60 -64.36
N SER A 29 -34.14 -71.45 -63.72
CA SER A 29 -33.48 -72.59 -64.35
C SER A 29 -34.41 -73.75 -64.69
N LEU A 30 -35.62 -73.80 -64.12
CA LEU A 30 -36.63 -74.85 -64.35
C LEU A 30 -37.42 -74.66 -65.66
N ILE A 31 -37.22 -73.55 -66.40
CA ILE A 31 -37.96 -73.24 -67.64
C ILE A 31 -37.28 -73.94 -68.84
N PRO A 32 -37.95 -74.88 -69.55
CA PRO A 32 -37.31 -75.70 -70.59
C PRO A 32 -37.11 -74.98 -71.93
N LYS A 33 -37.88 -73.91 -72.21
CA LYS A 33 -37.76 -73.12 -73.45
C LYS A 33 -36.67 -72.05 -73.31
N LEU A 34 -35.59 -72.19 -74.08
CA LEU A 34 -34.41 -71.32 -74.02
C LEU A 34 -34.74 -69.82 -74.23
N GLY A 35 -35.61 -69.50 -75.20
CA GLY A 35 -35.99 -68.11 -75.50
C GLY A 35 -36.80 -67.42 -74.39
N LEU A 36 -37.78 -68.13 -73.81
CA LEU A 36 -38.60 -67.60 -72.71
C LEU A 36 -37.76 -67.43 -71.44
N ARG A 37 -36.83 -68.35 -71.17
CA ARG A 37 -35.89 -68.28 -70.05
C ARG A 37 -35.03 -67.00 -70.10
N MET A 38 -34.46 -66.68 -71.27
CA MET A 38 -33.64 -65.47 -71.44
C MET A 38 -34.44 -64.17 -71.22
N MET A 39 -35.68 -64.12 -71.73
CA MET A 39 -36.55 -62.94 -71.56
C MET A 39 -36.95 -62.71 -70.10
N VAL A 40 -37.27 -63.79 -69.36
CA VAL A 40 -37.61 -63.72 -67.93
C VAL A 40 -36.41 -63.28 -67.09
N ILE A 41 -35.23 -63.83 -67.35
CA ILE A 41 -33.99 -63.43 -66.66
C ILE A 41 -33.69 -61.95 -66.91
N PHE A 42 -33.81 -61.49 -68.16
CA PHE A 42 -33.57 -60.08 -68.52
C PHE A 42 -34.56 -59.14 -67.82
N ALA A 43 -35.86 -59.44 -67.86
CA ALA A 43 -36.88 -58.62 -67.20
C ALA A 43 -36.67 -58.55 -65.67
N MET A 44 -36.29 -59.67 -65.04
CA MET A 44 -35.99 -59.72 -63.61
C MET A 44 -34.70 -58.97 -63.26
N MET A 45 -33.70 -59.03 -64.13
CA MET A 45 -32.46 -58.27 -63.95
C MET A 45 -32.74 -56.76 -63.96
N VAL A 46 -33.58 -56.30 -64.90
CA VAL A 46 -34.03 -54.90 -64.95
C VAL A 46 -34.84 -54.53 -63.71
N ALA A 47 -35.76 -55.38 -63.26
CA ALA A 47 -36.55 -55.16 -62.05
C ALA A 47 -35.65 -55.08 -60.80
N LEU A 48 -34.63 -55.92 -60.70
CA LEU A 48 -33.67 -55.91 -59.60
C LEU A 48 -32.80 -54.64 -59.62
N LEU A 49 -32.30 -54.22 -60.78
CA LEU A 49 -31.55 -52.97 -60.90
C LEU A 49 -32.40 -51.76 -60.46
N TYR A 50 -33.69 -51.76 -60.83
CA TYR A 50 -34.61 -50.72 -60.40
C TYR A 50 -34.86 -50.73 -58.88
N ILE A 51 -35.12 -51.91 -58.29
CA ILE A 51 -35.36 -52.06 -56.84
C ILE A 51 -34.11 -51.70 -56.03
N THR A 52 -32.93 -52.15 -56.44
CA THR A 52 -31.66 -51.84 -55.77
C THR A 52 -31.34 -50.36 -55.85
N ASN A 53 -31.58 -49.69 -56.99
CA ASN A 53 -31.43 -48.24 -57.11
C ASN A 53 -32.38 -47.48 -56.15
N LEU A 54 -33.65 -47.88 -56.08
CA LEU A 54 -34.62 -47.29 -55.16
C LEU A 54 -34.24 -47.48 -53.69
N LEU A 55 -33.76 -48.67 -53.32
CA LEU A 55 -33.27 -48.97 -51.98
C LEU A 55 -32.03 -48.14 -51.65
N LEU A 56 -31.02 -48.10 -52.52
CA LEU A 56 -29.82 -47.29 -52.31
C LEU A 56 -30.17 -45.81 -52.09
N ASN A 57 -31.03 -45.26 -52.95
CA ASN A 57 -31.38 -43.86 -52.90
C ASN A 57 -32.13 -43.51 -51.60
N LYS A 58 -33.13 -44.31 -51.21
CA LYS A 58 -33.94 -44.05 -50.01
C LYS A 58 -33.21 -44.38 -48.71
N MET A 59 -32.41 -45.45 -48.68
CA MET A 59 -31.80 -45.96 -47.46
C MET A 59 -30.41 -45.41 -47.16
N ILE A 60 -29.64 -45.05 -48.19
CA ILE A 60 -28.24 -44.63 -48.01
C ILE A 60 -28.08 -43.17 -48.43
N LEU A 61 -28.41 -42.82 -49.68
CA LEU A 61 -28.13 -41.48 -50.21
C LEU A 61 -28.92 -40.38 -49.47
N LYS A 62 -30.19 -40.61 -49.15
CA LYS A 62 -31.01 -39.63 -48.40
C LYS A 62 -30.46 -39.33 -47.01
N PRO A 63 -30.20 -40.31 -46.12
CA PRO A 63 -29.54 -40.05 -44.83
C PRO A 63 -28.16 -39.38 -45.00
N LEU A 64 -27.35 -39.83 -45.97
CA LEU A 64 -26.04 -39.23 -46.23
C LEU A 64 -26.14 -37.74 -46.60
N MET A 65 -27.14 -37.36 -47.39
CA MET A 65 -27.39 -35.97 -47.76
C MET A 65 -27.81 -35.11 -46.56
N ILE A 66 -28.55 -35.68 -45.59
CA ILE A 66 -28.89 -34.99 -44.34
C ILE A 66 -27.63 -34.74 -43.51
N PHE A 67 -26.76 -35.74 -43.37
CA PHE A 67 -25.49 -35.57 -42.66
C PHE A 67 -24.55 -34.59 -43.37
N SER A 68 -24.49 -34.60 -44.70
CA SER A 68 -23.71 -33.64 -45.47
C SER A 68 -24.20 -32.22 -45.22
N ARG A 69 -25.52 -31.98 -45.31
CA ARG A 69 -26.09 -30.66 -45.02
C ARG A 69 -25.86 -30.22 -43.57
N PHE A 70 -25.92 -31.17 -42.64
CA PHE A 70 -25.62 -30.88 -41.24
C PHE A 70 -24.17 -30.44 -41.06
N ALA A 71 -23.23 -31.18 -41.65
CA ALA A 71 -21.81 -30.83 -41.62
C ALA A 71 -21.54 -29.46 -42.28
N ASP A 72 -22.14 -29.20 -43.45
CA ASP A 72 -22.00 -27.93 -44.16
C ASP A 72 -22.49 -26.76 -43.29
N LYS A 73 -23.67 -26.88 -42.69
CA LYS A 73 -24.26 -25.84 -41.83
C LYS A 73 -23.51 -25.65 -40.52
N SER A 74 -23.09 -26.74 -39.87
CA SER A 74 -22.25 -26.66 -38.67
C SER A 74 -20.89 -26.03 -38.97
N SER A 75 -20.34 -26.26 -40.16
CA SER A 75 -19.10 -25.60 -40.60
C SER A 75 -19.28 -24.09 -40.85
N ASP A 76 -20.48 -23.69 -41.26
CA ASP A 76 -20.91 -22.29 -41.39
C ASP A 76 -21.37 -21.67 -40.05
N LYS A 77 -21.00 -22.31 -38.93
CA LYS A 77 -21.29 -21.88 -37.55
C LYS A 77 -22.78 -21.89 -37.17
N ASP A 78 -23.64 -22.45 -38.01
CA ASP A 78 -25.04 -22.71 -37.67
C ASP A 78 -25.13 -24.03 -36.89
N LEU A 79 -25.11 -23.90 -35.57
CA LEU A 79 -25.25 -25.01 -34.61
C LEU A 79 -26.71 -25.22 -34.17
N SER A 80 -27.65 -24.44 -34.71
CA SER A 80 -29.07 -24.53 -34.30
C SER A 80 -29.80 -25.71 -34.95
N ILE A 81 -29.22 -26.29 -36.00
CA ILE A 81 -29.79 -27.42 -36.73
C ILE A 81 -29.64 -28.74 -35.96
N LYS A 82 -30.62 -29.64 -36.12
CA LYS A 82 -30.62 -30.98 -35.51
C LYS A 82 -30.91 -32.04 -36.54
N ILE A 83 -30.25 -33.19 -36.41
CA ILE A 83 -30.53 -34.37 -37.21
C ILE A 83 -31.68 -35.13 -36.57
N GLU A 84 -32.82 -35.20 -37.25
CA GLU A 84 -33.97 -36.02 -36.82
C GLU A 84 -34.15 -37.20 -37.79
N LEU A 85 -33.56 -38.34 -37.43
CA LEU A 85 -33.67 -39.60 -38.17
C LEU A 85 -34.36 -40.65 -37.28
N LYS A 86 -35.42 -41.29 -37.79
CA LYS A 86 -36.16 -42.36 -37.11
C LYS A 86 -36.02 -43.69 -37.85
N THR A 87 -34.79 -44.03 -38.24
CA THR A 87 -34.49 -45.19 -39.07
C THR A 87 -34.27 -46.47 -38.26
N HIS A 88 -34.18 -46.37 -36.93
CA HIS A 88 -33.93 -47.46 -35.97
C HIS A 88 -32.70 -48.30 -36.32
N ASP A 89 -31.69 -47.65 -36.91
CA ASP A 89 -30.47 -48.26 -37.42
C ASP A 89 -29.21 -47.44 -37.05
N GLU A 90 -28.08 -47.76 -37.68
CA GLU A 90 -26.81 -47.11 -37.42
C GLU A 90 -26.81 -45.60 -37.75
N PHE A 91 -27.67 -45.14 -38.67
CA PHE A 91 -27.78 -43.72 -38.99
C PHE A 91 -28.50 -42.92 -37.91
N GLU A 92 -29.53 -43.48 -37.28
CA GLU A 92 -30.18 -42.84 -36.13
C GLU A 92 -29.18 -42.66 -34.97
N ARG A 93 -28.38 -43.67 -34.68
CA ARG A 93 -27.34 -43.58 -33.66
C ARG A 93 -26.30 -42.50 -33.99
N LEU A 94 -25.85 -42.42 -35.25
CA LEU A 94 -24.92 -41.39 -35.69
C LEU A 94 -25.52 -39.98 -35.57
N GLY A 95 -26.78 -39.80 -35.97
CA GLY A 95 -27.50 -38.52 -35.84
C GLY A 95 -27.59 -38.06 -34.39
N ASN A 96 -27.91 -38.96 -33.47
CA ASN A 96 -27.95 -38.67 -32.04
C ASN A 96 -26.57 -38.27 -31.48
N SER A 97 -25.50 -38.98 -31.85
CA SER A 97 -24.13 -38.63 -31.42
C SER A 97 -23.66 -37.28 -31.98
N LEU A 98 -23.99 -36.95 -33.24
CA LEU A 98 -23.67 -35.64 -33.82
C LEU A 98 -24.45 -34.51 -33.16
N ASN A 99 -25.73 -34.72 -32.83
CA ASN A 99 -26.52 -33.75 -32.06
C ASN A 99 -25.91 -33.49 -30.67
N GLN A 100 -25.46 -34.54 -29.98
CA GLN A 100 -24.78 -34.41 -28.69
C GLN A 100 -23.47 -33.62 -28.82
N MET A 101 -22.66 -33.90 -29.85
CA MET A 101 -21.43 -33.15 -30.12
C MET A 101 -21.71 -31.65 -30.29
N VAL A 102 -22.74 -31.28 -31.06
CA VAL A 102 -23.13 -29.87 -31.25
C VAL A 102 -23.61 -29.23 -29.95
N GLN A 103 -24.39 -29.94 -29.13
CA GLN A 103 -24.78 -29.44 -27.81
C GLN A 103 -23.57 -29.16 -26.92
N TYR A 104 -22.59 -30.06 -26.88
CA TYR A 104 -21.35 -29.82 -26.14
C TYR A 104 -20.58 -28.60 -26.66
N ILE A 105 -20.49 -28.41 -27.98
CA ILE A 105 -19.86 -27.22 -28.56
C ILE A 105 -20.61 -25.94 -28.15
N GLN A 106 -21.95 -25.95 -28.19
CA GLN A 106 -22.77 -24.81 -27.74
C GLN A 106 -22.51 -24.47 -26.28
N SER A 107 -22.49 -25.48 -25.39
CA SER A 107 -22.20 -25.25 -23.96
C SER A 107 -20.81 -24.65 -23.73
N ILE A 108 -19.78 -25.10 -24.48
CA ILE A 108 -18.43 -24.54 -24.38
C ILE A 108 -18.42 -23.07 -24.86
N LEU A 109 -19.15 -22.75 -25.93
CA LEU A 109 -19.26 -21.38 -26.42
C LEU A 109 -19.98 -20.47 -25.41
N ASP A 110 -21.05 -20.95 -24.78
CA ASP A 110 -21.76 -20.21 -23.74
C ASP A 110 -20.87 -19.95 -22.52
N GLU A 111 -20.12 -20.96 -22.06
CA GLU A 111 -19.15 -20.82 -20.97
C GLU A 111 -18.03 -19.83 -21.34
N ASN A 112 -17.57 -19.86 -22.60
CA ASN A 112 -16.54 -18.93 -23.10
C ASN A 112 -17.04 -17.48 -23.16
N LEU A 113 -18.29 -17.27 -23.59
CA LEU A 113 -18.94 -15.97 -23.59
C LEU A 113 -19.10 -15.43 -22.16
N GLN A 114 -19.57 -16.26 -21.24
CA GLN A 114 -19.69 -15.88 -19.82
C GLN A 114 -18.32 -15.52 -19.21
N SER A 115 -17.29 -16.32 -19.51
CA SER A 115 -15.92 -16.05 -19.05
C SER A 115 -15.36 -14.74 -19.63
N SER A 116 -15.67 -14.45 -20.90
CA SER A 116 -15.27 -13.20 -21.55
C SER A 116 -15.98 -11.98 -20.96
N GLU A 117 -17.26 -12.11 -20.61
CA GLU A 117 -18.03 -11.05 -19.92
C GLU A 117 -17.46 -10.79 -18.52
N GLN A 118 -17.18 -11.84 -17.75
CA GLN A 118 -16.53 -11.71 -16.44
C GLN A 118 -15.16 -11.04 -16.55
N LEU A 119 -14.37 -11.40 -17.57
CA LEU A 119 -13.09 -10.77 -17.83
C LEU A 119 -13.23 -9.28 -18.17
N ALA A 120 -14.25 -8.90 -18.95
CA ALA A 120 -14.54 -7.51 -19.27
C ALA A 120 -14.92 -6.70 -18.02
N VAL A 121 -15.74 -7.28 -17.14
CA VAL A 121 -16.08 -6.66 -15.84
C VAL A 121 -14.84 -6.48 -14.98
N ALA A 122 -14.03 -7.52 -14.82
CA ALA A 122 -12.79 -7.47 -14.05
C ALA A 122 -11.80 -6.43 -14.60
N ALA A 123 -11.68 -6.31 -15.93
CA ALA A 123 -10.85 -5.28 -16.57
C ALA A 123 -11.36 -3.86 -16.28
N SER A 124 -12.68 -3.65 -16.29
CA SER A 124 -13.29 -2.37 -15.93
C SER A 124 -13.07 -2.01 -14.45
N GLU A 125 -13.22 -2.99 -13.55
CA GLU A 125 -12.93 -2.82 -12.12
C GLU A 125 -11.44 -2.51 -11.89
N MET A 126 -10.55 -3.21 -12.58
CA MET A 126 -9.11 -2.97 -12.53
C MET A 126 -8.77 -1.54 -12.98
N SER A 127 -9.36 -1.07 -14.08
CA SER A 127 -9.15 0.31 -14.56
C SER A 127 -9.62 1.36 -13.54
N SER A 128 -10.74 1.10 -12.86
CA SER A 128 -11.25 1.96 -11.79
C SER A 128 -10.31 1.95 -10.59
N LEU A 129 -9.80 0.77 -10.21
CA LEU A 129 -8.83 0.62 -9.13
C LEU A 129 -7.52 1.35 -9.44
N THR A 130 -6.98 1.20 -10.66
CA THR A 130 -5.80 1.93 -11.11
C THR A 130 -5.99 3.44 -10.98
N SER A 131 -7.14 3.97 -11.40
CA SER A 131 -7.44 5.41 -11.26
C SER A 131 -7.46 5.87 -9.80
N LYS A 132 -7.96 5.03 -8.87
CA LYS A 132 -7.91 5.32 -7.42
C LYS A 132 -6.48 5.28 -6.87
N VAL A 133 -5.67 4.31 -7.32
CA VAL A 133 -4.26 4.19 -6.94
C VAL A 133 -3.46 5.39 -7.42
N ASP A 134 -3.70 5.87 -8.64
CA ASP A 134 -3.06 7.08 -9.17
C ASP A 134 -3.40 8.32 -8.33
N ALA A 135 -4.68 8.50 -7.97
CA ALA A 135 -5.12 9.59 -7.11
C ALA A 135 -4.48 9.53 -5.71
N ALA A 136 -4.45 8.33 -5.09
CA ALA A 136 -3.79 8.14 -3.80
C ALA A 136 -2.28 8.41 -3.87
N THR A 137 -1.63 8.02 -4.98
CA THR A 137 -0.21 8.29 -5.22
C THR A 137 0.06 9.79 -5.32
N GLN A 138 -0.79 10.55 -6.02
CA GLN A 138 -0.69 12.01 -6.08
C GLN A 138 -0.83 12.66 -4.70
N GLU A 139 -1.74 12.16 -3.86
CA GLU A 139 -1.91 12.65 -2.49
C GLU A 139 -0.67 12.37 -1.62
N ILE A 140 -0.07 11.18 -1.76
CA ILE A 140 1.19 10.83 -1.10
C ILE A 140 2.31 11.77 -1.55
N THR A 141 2.45 12.03 -2.86
CA THR A 141 3.46 12.97 -3.37
C THR A 141 3.29 14.36 -2.77
N LYS A 142 2.06 14.87 -2.75
CA LYS A 142 1.76 16.18 -2.14
C LYS A 142 2.10 16.22 -0.65
N THR A 143 1.79 15.14 0.07
CA THR A 143 2.11 15.03 1.50
C THR A 143 3.62 14.99 1.73
N MET A 144 4.38 14.32 0.85
CA MET A 144 5.84 14.30 0.91
C MET A 144 6.45 15.69 0.63
N GLU A 145 5.92 16.44 -0.33
CA GLU A 145 6.35 17.83 -0.57
C GLU A 145 6.11 18.72 0.66
N GLN A 146 4.93 18.59 1.28
CA GLN A 146 4.62 19.30 2.53
C GLN A 146 5.55 18.90 3.66
N MET A 147 5.83 17.60 3.82
CA MET A 147 6.75 17.09 4.83
C MET A 147 8.17 17.60 4.62
N SER A 148 8.64 17.69 3.37
CA SER A 148 9.95 18.28 3.05
C SER A 148 10.01 19.74 3.50
N LYS A 149 8.96 20.52 3.24
CA LYS A 149 8.89 21.93 3.67
C LYS A 149 8.90 22.06 5.20
N VAL A 150 8.10 21.26 5.89
CA VAL A 150 8.07 21.24 7.37
C VAL A 150 9.43 20.82 7.93
N THR A 151 10.11 19.88 7.30
CA THR A 151 11.46 19.44 7.72
C THR A 151 12.48 20.58 7.60
N GLU A 152 12.42 21.36 6.52
CA GLU A 152 13.27 22.55 6.33
C GLU A 152 12.99 23.60 7.41
N GLU A 153 11.71 23.91 7.68
CA GLU A 153 11.32 24.83 8.75
C GLU A 153 11.77 24.33 10.13
N GLN A 154 11.73 23.01 10.36
CA GLN A 154 12.23 22.41 11.60
C GLN A 154 13.75 22.53 11.74
N TYR A 155 14.50 22.36 10.65
CA TYR A 155 15.95 22.58 10.64
C TYR A 155 16.30 24.02 11.04
N GLU A 156 15.63 25.01 10.45
CA GLU A 156 15.82 26.43 10.79
C GLU A 156 15.50 26.72 12.26
N ASN A 157 14.40 26.19 12.78
CA ASN A 157 14.03 26.36 14.19
C ASN A 157 15.05 25.73 15.16
N VAL A 158 15.59 24.56 14.81
CA VAL A 158 16.65 23.92 15.59
C VAL A 158 17.93 24.74 15.53
N HIS A 159 18.29 25.27 14.36
CA HIS A 159 19.44 26.15 14.20
C HIS A 159 19.32 27.41 15.08
N LEU A 160 18.17 28.09 15.04
CA LEU A 160 17.88 29.23 15.90
C LEU A 160 17.97 28.88 17.39
N SER A 161 17.50 27.69 17.79
CA SER A 161 17.58 27.22 19.17
C SER A 161 19.04 26.99 19.62
N VAL A 162 19.89 26.47 18.73
CA VAL A 162 21.34 26.33 18.98
C VAL A 162 21.99 27.69 19.15
N VAL A 163 21.69 28.65 18.27
CA VAL A 163 22.22 30.03 18.35
C VAL A 163 21.80 30.69 19.67
N ALA A 164 20.52 30.61 20.04
CA ALA A 164 20.01 31.16 21.30
C ALA A 164 20.69 30.52 22.52
N SER A 165 20.92 29.20 22.49
CA SER A 165 21.61 28.47 23.56
C SER A 165 23.07 28.91 23.72
N GLN A 166 23.77 29.14 22.60
CA GLN A 166 25.13 29.68 22.60
C GLN A 166 25.18 31.07 23.22
N GLN A 167 24.24 31.94 22.83
CA GLN A 167 24.14 33.30 23.34
C GLN A 167 23.79 33.34 24.85
N MET A 168 22.96 32.40 25.31
CA MET A 168 22.69 32.20 26.73
C MET A 168 23.93 31.75 27.50
N ALA A 169 24.73 30.84 26.95
CA ALA A 169 25.96 30.37 27.59
C ALA A 169 26.98 31.51 27.74
N GLU A 170 27.14 32.34 26.71
CA GLU A 170 28.00 33.53 26.76
C GLU A 170 27.51 34.53 27.82
N THR A 171 26.20 34.79 27.86
CA THR A 171 25.61 35.68 28.87
C THR A 171 25.82 35.15 30.27
N ALA A 172 25.63 33.85 30.50
CA ALA A 172 25.87 33.21 31.79
C ALA A 172 27.34 33.34 32.23
N GLN A 173 28.29 33.17 31.30
CA GLN A 173 29.71 33.36 31.55
C GLN A 173 30.03 34.81 31.93
N GLN A 174 29.42 35.77 31.25
CA GLN A 174 29.56 37.20 31.57
C GLN A 174 29.01 37.51 32.96
N VAL A 175 27.81 37.02 33.29
CA VAL A 175 27.20 37.17 34.62
C VAL A 175 28.10 36.57 35.71
N ALA A 176 28.65 35.37 35.49
CA ALA A 176 29.58 34.75 36.44
C ALA A 176 30.86 35.60 36.64
N SER A 177 31.40 36.17 35.56
CA SER A 177 32.57 37.06 35.62
C SER A 177 32.27 38.34 36.41
N GLU A 178 31.13 38.99 36.15
CA GLU A 178 30.72 40.19 36.87
C GLU A 178 30.42 39.92 38.35
N ALA A 179 29.79 38.78 38.67
CA ALA A 179 29.60 38.35 40.04
C ALA A 179 30.94 38.15 40.79
N GLN A 180 31.94 37.55 40.12
CA GLN A 180 33.29 37.40 40.70
C GLN A 180 33.98 38.75 40.92
N LYS A 181 33.85 39.70 39.99
CA LYS A 181 34.38 41.06 40.16
C LYS A 181 33.70 41.77 41.34
N ALA A 182 32.38 41.67 41.46
CA ALA A 182 31.61 42.25 42.56
C ALA A 182 32.01 41.66 43.92
N ALA A 183 32.24 40.35 44.00
CA ALA A 183 32.74 39.69 45.20
C ALA A 183 34.13 40.24 45.58
N ASN A 184 35.06 40.32 44.63
CA ASN A 184 36.41 40.85 44.85
C ASN A 184 36.39 42.31 45.32
N LEU A 185 35.53 43.14 44.72
CA LEU A 185 35.37 44.54 45.12
C LEU A 185 34.78 44.65 46.53
N SER A 186 33.81 43.81 46.88
CA SER A 186 33.23 43.76 48.23
C SER A 186 34.27 43.39 49.28
N THR A 187 35.17 42.44 48.98
CA THR A 187 36.31 42.11 49.85
C THR A 187 37.25 43.31 50.03
N GLN A 188 37.57 44.05 48.96
CA GLN A 188 38.40 45.25 49.06
C GLN A 188 37.74 46.35 49.90
N VAL A 189 36.43 46.57 49.73
CA VAL A 189 35.65 47.52 50.53
C VAL A 189 35.68 47.12 52.01
N SER A 190 35.47 45.83 52.32
CA SER A 190 35.57 45.33 53.69
C SER A 190 36.96 45.55 54.30
N GLN A 191 38.03 45.36 53.52
CA GLN A 191 39.38 45.61 54.01
C GLN A 191 39.63 47.10 54.26
N ARG A 192 39.19 47.98 53.36
CA ARG A 192 39.30 49.44 53.56
C ARG A 192 38.50 49.92 54.76
N ALA A 193 37.32 49.35 55.00
CA ALA A 193 36.51 49.65 56.18
C ALA A 193 37.23 49.25 57.48
N ARG A 194 37.87 48.07 57.53
CA ARG A 194 38.70 47.63 58.67
C ARG A 194 39.89 48.56 58.93
N ASN A 195 40.62 48.93 57.87
CA ASN A 195 41.72 49.90 58.02
C ASN A 195 41.21 51.26 58.53
N GLY A 196 40.02 51.69 58.08
CA GLY A 196 39.38 52.90 58.58
C GLY A 196 38.99 52.80 60.06
N GLU A 197 38.51 51.63 60.50
CA GLU A 197 38.23 51.35 61.91
C GLU A 197 39.49 51.47 62.78
N GLU A 198 40.61 50.88 62.34
CA GLU A 198 41.91 51.01 63.04
C GLU A 198 42.35 52.47 63.18
N ILE A 199 42.22 53.28 62.12
CA ILE A 199 42.54 54.71 62.17
C ILE A 199 41.66 55.44 63.19
N ILE A 200 40.36 55.13 63.24
CA ILE A 200 39.44 55.73 64.21
C ILE A 200 39.82 55.32 65.65
N GLN A 201 40.24 54.08 65.87
CA GLN A 201 40.76 53.64 67.18
C GLN A 201 42.03 54.42 67.58
N GLU A 202 42.96 54.64 66.64
CA GLU A 202 44.15 55.47 66.88
C GLU A 202 43.78 56.92 67.22
N ILE A 203 42.83 57.52 66.48
CA ILE A 203 42.33 58.87 66.76
C ILE A 203 41.73 58.95 68.16
N ASN A 204 40.90 57.97 68.56
CA ASN A 204 40.33 57.93 69.91
C ASN A 204 41.43 57.90 70.98
N SER A 205 42.48 57.08 70.79
CA SER A 205 43.62 57.02 71.71
C SER A 205 44.36 58.37 71.81
N LYS A 206 44.63 59.02 70.67
CA LYS A 206 45.25 60.36 70.64
C LYS A 206 44.38 61.43 71.30
N ILE A 207 43.06 61.37 71.14
CA ILE A 207 42.13 62.27 71.84
C ILE A 207 42.22 62.07 73.35
N THR A 208 42.31 60.83 73.83
CA THR A 208 42.50 60.55 75.26
C THR A 208 43.83 61.12 75.79
N GLN A 209 44.94 60.93 75.07
CA GLN A 209 46.24 61.51 75.43
C GLN A 209 46.23 63.04 75.40
N LEU A 210 45.56 63.63 74.41
CA LEU A 210 45.42 65.08 74.30
C LEU A 210 44.63 65.64 75.50
N LYS A 211 43.54 64.97 75.90
CA LYS A 211 42.79 65.32 77.10
C LYS A 211 43.68 65.32 78.34
N GLU A 212 44.48 64.27 78.56
CA GLU A 212 45.41 64.19 79.69
C GLU A 212 46.46 65.33 79.67
N THR A 213 46.98 65.66 78.49
CA THR A 213 47.93 66.77 78.32
C THR A 213 47.30 68.13 78.64
N VAL A 214 46.05 68.34 78.22
CA VAL A 214 45.27 69.55 78.53
C VAL A 214 45.00 69.65 80.04
N ASP A 215 44.59 68.55 80.69
CA ASP A 215 44.35 68.49 82.13
C ASP A 215 45.63 68.79 82.93
N ASN A 216 46.77 68.19 82.54
CA ASN A 216 48.08 68.49 83.13
C ASN A 216 48.47 69.96 82.97
N SER A 217 48.25 70.54 81.78
CA SER A 217 48.52 71.95 81.53
C SER A 217 47.65 72.86 82.40
N ALA A 218 46.37 72.54 82.57
CA ALA A 218 45.47 73.25 83.47
C ALA A 218 45.93 73.16 84.93
N GLU A 219 46.45 72.01 85.37
CA GLU A 219 47.02 71.86 86.71
C GLU A 219 48.27 72.74 86.91
N VAL A 220 49.18 72.78 85.94
CA VAL A 220 50.38 73.63 85.98
C VAL A 220 49.99 75.11 86.07
N VAL A 221 49.04 75.56 85.25
CA VAL A 221 48.52 76.94 85.30
C VAL A 221 47.89 77.23 86.66
N ARG A 222 47.15 76.28 87.25
CA ARG A 222 46.58 76.42 88.59
C ARG A 222 47.66 76.51 89.68
N LYS A 223 48.72 75.69 89.60
CA LYS A 223 49.88 75.76 90.51
C LYS A 223 50.58 77.11 90.39
N LEU A 224 50.85 77.57 89.17
CA LEU A 224 51.42 78.89 88.92
C LEU A 224 50.55 80.00 89.51
N GLY A 225 49.22 79.92 89.35
CA GLY A 225 48.28 80.83 89.99
C GLY A 225 48.41 80.87 91.51
N LYS A 226 48.53 79.70 92.17
CA LYS A 226 48.77 79.63 93.62
C LYS A 226 50.11 80.25 94.02
N SER A 227 51.19 79.93 93.31
CA SER A 227 52.51 80.50 93.58
C SER A 227 52.53 82.01 93.39
N SER A 228 51.83 82.55 92.38
CA SER A 228 51.68 84.00 92.19
C SER A 228 50.93 84.67 93.35
N VAL A 229 49.93 84.00 93.94
CA VAL A 229 49.25 84.49 95.17
C VAL A 229 50.20 84.47 96.37
N GLU A 230 51.02 83.43 96.54
CA GLU A 230 52.04 83.40 97.60
C GLU A 230 53.11 84.48 97.40
N ILE A 231 53.57 84.71 96.18
CA ILE A 231 54.46 85.83 95.86
C ILE A 231 53.78 87.17 96.21
N GLY A 232 52.50 87.33 95.90
CA GLY A 232 51.70 88.49 96.32
C GLY A 232 51.74 88.70 97.84
N LYS A 233 51.54 87.63 98.63
CA LYS A 233 51.67 87.68 100.10
C LYS A 233 53.07 88.07 100.57
N ILE A 234 54.13 87.56 99.93
CA ILE A 234 55.51 87.94 100.24
C ILE A 234 55.73 89.43 99.94
N VAL A 235 55.25 89.92 98.80
CA VAL A 235 55.34 91.35 98.44
C VAL A 235 54.57 92.22 99.44
N ASP A 236 53.42 91.77 99.91
CA ASP A 236 52.65 92.46 100.96
C ASP A 236 53.39 92.46 102.31
N VAL A 237 54.08 91.38 102.69
CA VAL A 237 54.97 91.36 103.87
C VAL A 237 56.16 92.30 103.70
N ILE A 238 56.81 92.32 102.52
CA ILE A 238 57.89 93.29 102.23
C ILE A 238 57.38 94.73 102.37
N ARG A 239 56.17 95.01 101.85
CA ARG A 239 55.50 96.31 102.05
C ARG A 239 55.17 96.61 103.51
N SER A 240 54.89 95.58 104.32
CA SER A 240 54.65 95.71 105.76
C SER A 240 55.91 95.96 106.60
N ILE A 241 57.07 95.44 106.20
CA ILE A 241 58.37 95.65 106.91
C ILE A 241 59.02 96.97 106.47
N SER A 242 58.67 97.46 105.27
CA SER A 242 59.15 98.74 104.73
C SER A 242 58.37 99.95 105.27
N ARG A 243 57.60 99.78 106.35
CA ARG A 243 56.89 100.82 107.12
C ARG A 243 57.25 100.71 108.58
#